data_AF-A0A5E4CCZ8-F1
#
_entry.id   AF-A0A5E4CCZ8-F1
#
_cell.length_a   1.000
_cell.length_b   1.000
_cell.length_c   1.000
_cell.angle_alpha   90.00
_cell.angle_beta   90.00
_cell.angle_gamma   90.00
#
_symmetry.space_group_name_H-M   'P 1'
#
loop_
_entity.id
_entity.type
_entity.pdbx_description
1 polymer ?
#
loop_
_entity_poly.entity_id
_entity_poly.type
_entity_poly.pdbx_seq_one_letter_code
_entity_poly.pdbx_strand_id
1 'polypeptide(L)'
;MLGSYRSKNSIRTHGAVNHRHLLYECWASWGVWYKYQPLDLVRRYFGEKIGLYFAWLGWYTGMLFPAAFIGLFVFLYGVTTLDHCQVSKEVCQATDIIMCPVCDKYCPFMRLSDSCVYAKVTHLFDNGATVFFAVFMAVWATVFLEFWKRRRAVIAYDWDLIDWEEEEEEIRPQFEAKYSKKERMNPISGKPEPYQAFADKCSRLIVSASGIFFMICVVIAAVFGIVIYRVVTVSTFAAFKWALIRNNSQVATTGTAVCINFCIIMLLNV
;
A
#
# COMPACT_ATOMS: atom_id res chain seq x y z
N MET A 1 -31.67 4.92 -9.07
CA MET A 1 -32.57 6.06 -8.78
C MET A 1 -31.78 7.09 -7.99
N LEU A 2 -31.33 8.16 -8.64
CA LEU A 2 -30.66 9.28 -7.96
C LEU A 2 -31.72 10.17 -7.32
N GLY A 3 -31.78 10.19 -5.98
CA GLY A 3 -32.59 11.18 -5.25
C GLY A 3 -31.98 12.57 -5.40
N SER A 4 -32.80 13.56 -5.79
CA SER A 4 -32.40 14.96 -5.85
C SER A 4 -32.11 15.49 -4.44
N TYR A 5 -30.86 15.86 -4.16
CA TYR A 5 -30.45 16.50 -2.91
C TYR A 5 -30.83 17.98 -2.93
N ARG A 6 -31.71 18.42 -2.00
CA ARG A 6 -31.96 19.85 -1.75
C ARG A 6 -31.08 20.34 -0.61
N SER A 7 -30.15 21.25 -0.92
CA SER A 7 -29.39 22.00 0.09
C SER A 7 -30.31 22.98 0.84
N LYS A 8 -30.04 23.21 2.12
CA LYS A 8 -30.78 24.16 2.98
C LYS A 8 -30.37 25.62 2.77
N ASN A 9 -29.30 25.87 2.01
CA ASN A 9 -28.79 27.22 1.73
C ASN A 9 -29.36 27.76 0.40
N SER A 10 -29.62 29.08 0.35
CA SER A 10 -30.34 29.76 -0.75
C SER A 10 -29.70 29.57 -2.13
N ILE A 11 -30.52 29.17 -3.11
CA ILE A 11 -30.22 28.84 -4.51
C ILE A 11 -29.76 30.06 -5.35
N ARG A 12 -29.46 31.21 -4.73
CA ARG A 12 -29.27 32.48 -5.45
C ARG A 12 -27.92 32.70 -6.15
N THR A 13 -27.04 31.71 -6.20
CA THR A 13 -25.80 31.75 -7.00
C THR A 13 -25.87 30.72 -8.12
N HIS A 14 -26.40 31.15 -9.28
CA HIS A 14 -26.33 30.40 -10.53
C HIS A 14 -24.96 30.66 -11.20
N GLY A 15 -24.22 29.59 -11.54
CA GLY A 15 -22.95 29.64 -12.28
C GLY A 15 -21.85 28.72 -11.70
N ALA A 16 -20.70 28.65 -12.40
CA ALA A 16 -19.51 27.80 -12.11
C ALA A 16 -18.95 27.91 -10.66
N VAL A 17 -19.46 28.84 -9.87
CA VAL A 17 -19.01 29.17 -8.51
C VAL A 17 -19.51 28.16 -7.45
N ASN A 18 -20.52 27.32 -7.74
CA ASN A 18 -21.12 26.41 -6.75
C ASN A 18 -20.82 24.91 -6.89
N HIS A 19 -20.19 24.44 -7.97
CA HIS A 19 -19.92 22.99 -8.14
C HIS A 19 -18.94 22.47 -7.10
N ARG A 20 -17.90 23.25 -6.78
CA ARG A 20 -16.93 22.91 -5.73
C ARG A 20 -17.57 22.84 -4.34
N HIS A 21 -18.44 23.80 -4.02
CA HIS A 21 -19.15 23.83 -2.74
C HIS A 21 -20.12 22.64 -2.61
N LEU A 22 -20.84 22.32 -3.70
CA LEU A 22 -21.70 21.14 -3.76
C LEU A 22 -20.91 19.83 -3.59
N LEU A 23 -19.75 19.69 -4.24
CA LEU A 23 -18.84 18.56 -4.06
C LEU A 23 -18.35 18.44 -2.61
N TYR A 24 -18.06 19.57 -1.95
CA TYR A 24 -17.67 19.59 -0.54
C TYR A 24 -18.80 19.12 0.39
N GLU A 25 -20.03 19.62 0.20
CA GLU A 25 -21.19 19.20 1.00
C GLU A 25 -21.60 17.74 0.77
N CYS A 26 -21.48 17.24 -0.46
CA CYS A 26 -21.98 15.91 -0.83
C CYS A 26 -20.95 14.79 -0.71
N TRP A 27 -19.65 15.10 -0.74
CA TRP A 27 -18.60 14.09 -0.85
C TRP A 27 -17.34 14.39 -0.05
N ALA A 28 -16.74 15.58 -0.18
CA ALA A 28 -15.42 15.87 0.40
C ALA A 28 -15.44 16.33 1.89
N SER A 29 -16.55 16.11 2.60
CA SER A 29 -16.68 16.39 4.03
C SER A 29 -16.65 15.09 4.84
N TRP A 30 -15.88 15.08 5.94
CA TRP A 30 -15.75 13.93 6.84
C TRP A 30 -17.09 13.37 7.35
N GLY A 31 -18.12 14.21 7.45
CA GLY A 31 -19.46 13.80 7.90
C GLY A 31 -20.26 12.96 6.88
N VAL A 32 -19.76 12.77 5.66
CA VAL A 32 -20.51 12.18 4.53
C VAL A 32 -19.89 10.86 4.03
N TRP A 33 -18.96 10.28 4.80
CA TRP A 33 -18.23 9.05 4.44
C TRP A 33 -19.12 7.82 4.17
N TYR A 34 -20.33 7.78 4.72
CA TYR A 34 -21.27 6.66 4.57
C TYR A 34 -22.05 6.67 3.24
N LYS A 35 -22.04 7.78 2.50
CA LYS A 35 -22.78 7.89 1.23
C LYS A 35 -21.96 7.32 0.08
N TYR A 36 -22.65 6.81 -0.94
CA TYR A 36 -22.02 6.46 -2.21
C TYR A 36 -21.39 7.69 -2.87
N GLN A 37 -20.25 7.47 -3.51
CA GLN A 37 -19.49 8.53 -4.17
C GLN A 37 -20.22 9.03 -5.43
N PRO A 38 -20.40 10.36 -5.60
CA PRO A 38 -21.03 10.94 -6.79
C PRO A 38 -20.01 11.04 -7.95
N LEU A 39 -19.73 9.92 -8.61
CA LEU A 39 -18.69 9.81 -9.64
C LEU A 39 -18.91 10.77 -10.83
N ASP A 40 -20.15 10.97 -11.27
CA ASP A 40 -20.44 11.86 -12.39
C ASP A 40 -20.17 13.34 -12.07
N LEU A 41 -20.39 13.76 -10.83
CA LEU A 41 -20.12 15.13 -10.40
C LEU A 41 -18.61 15.38 -10.25
N VAL A 42 -17.88 14.37 -9.74
CA VAL A 42 -16.41 14.40 -9.66
C VAL A 42 -15.83 14.48 -11.07
N ARG A 43 -16.30 13.64 -12.00
CA ARG A 43 -15.90 13.68 -13.41
C ARG A 43 -16.14 15.05 -14.03
N ARG A 44 -17.35 15.61 -13.91
CA ARG A 44 -17.67 16.92 -14.51
C ARG A 44 -16.81 18.07 -14.00
N TYR A 45 -16.25 17.96 -12.80
CA TYR A 45 -15.43 19.02 -12.20
C TYR A 45 -13.92 18.80 -12.39
N PHE A 46 -13.44 17.56 -12.27
CA PHE A 46 -12.02 17.22 -12.30
C PHE A 46 -11.56 16.52 -13.59
N GLY A 47 -12.49 16.10 -14.44
CA GLY A 47 -12.22 15.31 -15.64
C GLY A 47 -12.24 13.80 -15.39
N GLU A 48 -12.04 13.08 -16.49
CA GLU A 48 -12.16 11.63 -16.62
C GLU A 48 -11.06 10.90 -15.82
N LYS A 49 -9.80 11.37 -15.88
CA LYS A 49 -8.67 10.78 -15.15
C LYS A 49 -8.91 10.66 -13.65
N ILE A 50 -9.31 11.79 -13.03
CA ILE A 50 -9.55 11.86 -11.59
C ILE A 50 -10.84 11.11 -11.24
N GLY A 51 -11.87 11.20 -12.10
CA GLY A 51 -13.10 10.41 -11.96
C GLY A 51 -12.83 8.90 -11.91
N LEU A 52 -12.00 8.37 -12.82
CA LEU A 52 -11.63 6.96 -12.88
C LEU A 52 -10.82 6.52 -11.66
N TYR A 53 -9.87 7.34 -11.20
CA TYR A 53 -9.11 7.08 -9.96
C TYR A 53 -10.05 6.87 -8.77
N PHE A 54 -11.00 7.79 -8.60
CA PHE A 54 -11.96 7.72 -7.50
C PHE A 54 -12.96 6.57 -7.66
N ALA A 55 -13.39 6.28 -8.89
CA ALA A 55 -14.21 5.10 -9.18
C ALA A 55 -13.50 3.80 -8.78
N TRP A 56 -12.19 3.69 -9.07
CA TRP A 56 -11.37 2.55 -8.64
C TRP A 56 -11.25 2.48 -7.13
N LEU A 57 -10.96 3.61 -6.48
CA LEU A 57 -10.82 3.66 -5.02
C LEU A 57 -12.12 3.25 -4.29
N GLY A 58 -13.27 3.74 -4.76
CA GLY A 58 -14.58 3.36 -4.22
C GLY A 58 -14.88 1.86 -4.44
N TRP A 59 -14.52 1.32 -5.60
CA TRP A 59 -14.67 -0.11 -5.89
C TRP A 59 -13.76 -0.97 -5.01
N TYR A 60 -12.50 -0.57 -4.84
CA TYR A 60 -11.51 -1.25 -4.00
C TYR A 60 -11.93 -1.28 -2.53
N THR A 61 -12.35 -0.13 -1.99
CA THR A 61 -12.85 -0.06 -0.60
C THR A 61 -14.14 -0.89 -0.42
N GLY A 62 -15.04 -0.88 -1.40
CA GLY A 62 -16.23 -1.75 -1.42
C GLY A 62 -15.90 -3.24 -1.36
N MET A 63 -14.94 -3.70 -2.18
CA MET A 63 -14.52 -5.11 -2.24
C MET A 63 -13.66 -5.54 -1.04
N LEU A 64 -13.07 -4.60 -0.30
CA LEU A 64 -12.34 -4.90 0.94
C LEU A 64 -13.26 -5.30 2.09
N PHE A 65 -14.54 -4.90 2.10
CA PHE A 65 -15.47 -5.25 3.18
C PHE A 65 -15.63 -6.77 3.40
N PRO A 66 -15.91 -7.59 2.37
CA PRO A 66 -15.93 -9.05 2.52
C PRO A 66 -14.61 -9.63 3.04
N ALA A 67 -13.48 -9.14 2.55
CA ALA A 67 -12.16 -9.60 2.98
C ALA A 67 -11.87 -9.24 4.44
N ALA A 68 -12.23 -8.02 4.86
CA ALA A 68 -12.10 -7.56 6.24
C ALA A 68 -13.02 -8.36 7.18
N PHE A 69 -14.24 -8.69 6.76
CA PHE A 69 -15.16 -9.49 7.55
C PHE A 69 -14.61 -10.90 7.82
N ILE A 70 -14.12 -11.58 6.78
CA ILE A 70 -13.51 -12.91 6.91
C ILE A 70 -12.21 -12.83 7.72
N GLY A 71 -11.38 -11.81 7.49
CA GLY A 71 -10.15 -11.59 8.28
C GLY A 71 -10.44 -11.37 9.76
N LEU A 72 -11.48 -10.61 10.11
CA LEU A 72 -11.92 -10.43 11.48
C LEU A 72 -12.39 -11.74 12.11
N PHE A 73 -13.15 -12.56 11.37
CA PHE A 73 -13.58 -13.87 11.86
C PHE A 73 -12.39 -14.79 12.16
N VAL A 74 -11.39 -14.83 11.28
CA VAL A 74 -10.16 -15.61 11.47
C VAL A 74 -9.35 -15.10 12.67
N PHE A 75 -9.29 -13.77 12.86
CA PHE A 75 -8.65 -13.18 14.03
C PHE A 75 -9.37 -13.56 15.34
N LEU A 76 -10.70 -13.45 15.37
CA LEU A 76 -11.52 -13.82 16.52
C LEU A 76 -11.39 -15.32 16.83
N TYR A 77 -11.36 -16.18 15.82
CA TYR A 77 -11.08 -17.61 15.97
C TYR A 77 -9.70 -17.86 16.61
N GLY A 78 -8.68 -17.10 16.17
CA GLY A 78 -7.36 -17.11 16.79
C GLY A 78 -7.43 -16.79 18.27
N VAL A 79 -8.12 -15.71 18.66
CA VAL A 79 -8.31 -15.29 20.05
C VAL A 79 -9.01 -16.37 20.89
N THR A 80 -10.10 -16.95 20.39
CA THR A 80 -10.86 -17.98 21.13
C THR A 80 -10.06 -19.27 21.32
N THR A 81 -9.13 -19.57 20.41
CA THR A 81 -8.35 -20.82 20.43
C THR A 81 -7.02 -20.66 21.18
N LEU A 82 -6.68 -19.45 21.65
CA LEU A 82 -5.42 -19.16 22.36
C LEU A 82 -5.20 -20.05 23.59
N ASP A 83 -6.23 -20.23 24.42
CA ASP A 83 -6.13 -21.02 25.65
C ASP A 83 -6.41 -22.51 25.44
N HIS A 84 -6.70 -22.95 24.21
CA HIS A 84 -6.89 -24.36 23.87
C HIS A 84 -5.68 -24.97 23.14
N CYS A 85 -4.73 -24.15 22.70
CA CYS A 85 -3.54 -24.62 22.00
C CYS A 85 -2.57 -25.36 22.94
N GLN A 86 -2.21 -26.60 22.58
CA GLN A 86 -1.27 -27.42 23.33
C GLN A 86 0.13 -26.77 23.36
N VAL A 87 0.61 -26.23 22.23
CA VAL A 87 1.95 -25.64 22.13
C VAL A 87 2.11 -24.43 23.05
N SER A 88 1.14 -23.50 23.06
CA SER A 88 1.19 -22.34 23.95
C SER A 88 1.13 -22.76 25.42
N LYS A 89 0.38 -23.81 25.77
CA LYS A 89 0.35 -24.35 27.14
C LYS A 89 1.69 -24.96 27.55
N GLU A 90 2.28 -25.79 26.69
CA GLU A 90 3.57 -26.43 26.93
C GLU A 90 4.67 -25.37 27.16
N VAL A 91 4.71 -24.31 26.34
CA VAL A 91 5.67 -23.21 26.50
C VAL A 91 5.45 -22.45 27.82
N CYS A 92 4.20 -22.15 28.18
CA CYS A 92 3.91 -21.39 29.40
C CYS A 92 4.10 -22.22 30.69
N GLN A 93 3.97 -23.55 30.63
CA GLN A 93 4.13 -24.45 31.78
C GLN A 93 5.57 -24.98 31.95
N ALA A 94 6.41 -24.90 30.92
CA ALA A 94 7.79 -25.38 30.96
C ALA A 94 8.72 -24.47 31.78
N THR A 95 8.68 -24.58 33.11
CA THR A 95 9.58 -23.86 34.03
C THR A 95 10.97 -24.49 34.15
N ASP A 96 11.09 -25.79 33.82
CA ASP A 96 12.30 -26.59 34.02
C ASP A 96 13.23 -26.58 32.81
N ILE A 97 12.76 -26.06 31.67
CA ILE A 97 13.54 -25.99 30.42
C ILE A 97 14.28 -24.66 30.38
N ILE A 98 15.60 -24.74 30.55
CA ILE A 98 16.52 -23.60 30.43
C ILE A 98 17.06 -23.55 29.01
N MET A 99 16.89 -22.41 28.35
CA MET A 99 17.38 -22.15 27.00
C MET A 99 18.79 -21.56 27.05
N CYS A 100 19.56 -21.82 25.99
CA CYS A 100 20.86 -21.18 25.80
C CYS A 100 20.71 -19.66 25.65
N PRO A 101 21.67 -18.87 26.17
CA PRO A 101 21.67 -17.42 26.00
C PRO A 101 21.79 -17.06 24.51
N VAL A 102 21.14 -15.97 24.12
CA VAL A 102 21.14 -15.46 22.73
C VAL A 102 22.47 -14.77 22.38
N CYS A 103 23.31 -14.47 23.37
CA CYS A 103 24.57 -13.77 23.18
C CYS A 103 25.76 -14.53 23.79
N ASP A 104 26.94 -14.37 23.17
CA ASP A 104 28.17 -15.06 23.58
C ASP A 104 28.74 -14.60 24.92
N LYS A 105 28.52 -13.33 25.30
CA LYS A 105 29.11 -12.73 26.52
C LYS A 105 28.10 -11.88 27.28
N TYR A 106 28.07 -12.04 28.60
CA TYR A 106 27.28 -11.22 29.54
C TYR A 106 25.74 -11.35 29.45
N CYS A 107 25.21 -12.51 29.00
CA CYS A 107 23.77 -12.80 29.05
C CYS A 107 23.44 -13.88 30.11
N PRO A 108 22.37 -13.72 30.91
CA PRO A 108 21.88 -14.80 31.75
C PRO A 108 21.19 -15.89 30.92
N PHE A 109 21.14 -17.10 31.47
CA PHE A 109 20.28 -18.17 30.94
C PHE A 109 18.81 -17.76 31.08
N MET A 110 17.99 -18.10 30.09
CA MET A 110 16.57 -17.74 30.03
C MET A 110 15.70 -18.98 30.16
N ARG A 111 14.51 -18.85 30.77
CA ARG A 111 13.56 -19.96 30.84
C ARG A 111 12.62 -19.92 29.66
N LEU A 112 12.15 -21.08 29.20
CA LEU A 112 11.19 -21.16 28.10
C LEU A 112 9.87 -20.44 28.44
N SER A 113 9.42 -20.55 29.70
CA SER A 113 8.22 -19.87 30.21
C SER A 113 8.23 -18.34 30.04
N ASP A 114 9.40 -17.71 30.01
CA ASP A 114 9.53 -16.25 29.86
C ASP A 114 9.06 -15.78 28.46
N SER A 115 9.09 -16.69 27.47
CA SER A 115 8.60 -16.44 26.10
C SER A 115 7.12 -16.79 25.90
N CYS A 116 6.36 -17.08 26.96
CA CYS A 116 4.94 -17.46 26.90
C CYS A 116 4.08 -16.44 26.14
N VAL A 117 4.26 -15.14 26.39
CA VAL A 117 3.49 -14.08 25.70
C VAL A 117 3.79 -14.10 24.20
N TYR A 118 5.06 -14.27 23.82
CA TYR A 118 5.45 -14.36 22.43
C TYR A 118 4.80 -15.57 21.74
N ALA A 119 4.83 -16.74 22.37
CA ALA A 119 4.19 -17.95 21.83
C ALA A 119 2.67 -17.81 21.66
N LYS A 120 1.99 -17.13 22.60
CA LYS A 120 0.55 -16.81 22.47
C LYS A 120 0.29 -15.85 21.31
N VAL A 121 1.10 -14.81 21.14
CA VAL A 121 0.99 -13.86 20.03
C VAL A 121 1.26 -14.55 18.69
N THR A 122 2.27 -15.43 18.61
CA THR A 122 2.54 -16.20 17.39
C THR A 122 1.34 -17.07 17.01
N HIS A 123 0.74 -17.80 17.96
CA HIS A 123 -0.45 -18.61 17.67
C HIS A 123 -1.67 -17.78 17.25
N LEU A 124 -1.81 -16.53 17.73
CA LEU A 124 -2.87 -15.63 17.29
C LEU A 124 -2.82 -15.37 15.78
N PHE A 125 -1.61 -15.18 15.24
CA PHE A 125 -1.38 -14.90 13.82
C PHE A 125 -1.16 -16.17 12.96
N ASP A 126 -0.54 -17.20 13.53
CA ASP A 126 -0.21 -18.46 12.86
C ASP A 126 -1.11 -19.58 13.39
N ASN A 127 -2.38 -19.55 12.97
CA ASN A 127 -3.36 -20.57 13.29
C ASN A 127 -3.85 -21.29 12.01
N GLY A 128 -4.49 -22.45 12.14
CA GLY A 128 -4.97 -23.20 10.97
C GLY A 128 -5.95 -22.42 10.07
N ALA A 129 -6.69 -21.44 10.61
CA ALA A 129 -7.62 -20.63 9.84
C ALA A 129 -6.92 -19.55 8.99
N THR A 130 -5.68 -19.16 9.32
CA THR A 130 -4.93 -18.21 8.48
C THR A 130 -4.47 -18.85 7.16
N VAL A 131 -4.27 -20.17 7.12
CA VAL A 131 -4.03 -20.92 5.87
C VAL A 131 -5.24 -20.81 4.94
N PHE A 132 -6.44 -21.01 5.47
CA PHE A 132 -7.69 -20.80 4.72
C PHE A 132 -7.81 -19.35 4.24
N PHE A 133 -7.52 -18.39 5.11
CA PHE A 133 -7.54 -16.97 4.75
C PHE A 133 -6.56 -16.63 3.62
N ALA A 134 -5.36 -17.22 3.60
CA ALA A 134 -4.38 -17.01 2.54
C ALA A 134 -4.90 -17.48 1.17
N VAL A 135 -5.53 -18.66 1.10
CA VAL A 135 -6.18 -19.15 -0.13
C VAL A 135 -7.34 -18.25 -0.54
N PHE A 136 -8.17 -17.83 0.41
CA PHE A 136 -9.25 -16.89 0.16
C PHE A 136 -8.73 -15.57 -0.41
N MET A 137 -7.65 -14.99 0.14
CA MET A 137 -7.06 -13.73 -0.34
C MET A 137 -6.52 -13.85 -1.77
N ALA A 138 -5.94 -15.00 -2.14
CA ALA A 138 -5.51 -15.25 -3.51
C ALA A 138 -6.69 -15.27 -4.49
N VAL A 139 -7.79 -15.94 -4.13
CA VAL A 139 -9.02 -15.95 -4.95
C VAL A 139 -9.68 -14.58 -4.97
N TRP A 140 -9.74 -13.89 -3.84
CA TRP A 140 -10.30 -12.53 -3.75
C TRP A 140 -9.54 -11.56 -4.64
N ALA A 141 -8.20 -11.63 -4.70
CA ALA A 141 -7.39 -10.76 -5.54
C ALA A 141 -7.67 -10.96 -7.04
N THR A 142 -7.82 -12.20 -7.50
CA THR A 142 -8.15 -12.49 -8.90
C THR A 142 -9.57 -12.04 -9.25
N VAL A 143 -10.54 -12.36 -8.39
CA VAL A 143 -11.94 -11.94 -8.54
C VAL A 143 -12.08 -10.41 -8.53
N PHE A 144 -11.35 -9.72 -7.65
CA PHE A 144 -11.30 -8.27 -7.57
C PHE A 144 -10.87 -7.66 -8.90
N LEU A 145 -9.76 -8.14 -9.48
CA LEU A 145 -9.25 -7.63 -10.75
C LEU A 145 -10.21 -7.91 -11.91
N GLU A 146 -10.81 -9.10 -11.97
CA GLU A 146 -11.78 -9.46 -13.02
C GLU A 146 -13.06 -8.62 -12.93
N PHE A 147 -13.62 -8.43 -11.73
CA PHE A 147 -14.77 -7.56 -11.60
C PHE A 147 -14.42 -6.08 -11.81
N TRP A 148 -13.21 -5.64 -11.46
CA TRP A 148 -12.76 -4.29 -11.80
C TRP A 148 -12.68 -4.10 -13.31
N LYS A 149 -12.15 -5.07 -14.08
CA LYS A 149 -12.16 -5.00 -15.56
C LYS A 149 -13.57 -4.82 -16.11
N ARG A 150 -14.54 -5.59 -15.59
CA ARG A 150 -15.96 -5.47 -15.98
C ARG A 150 -16.53 -4.10 -15.60
N ARG A 151 -16.29 -3.63 -14.38
CA ARG A 151 -16.78 -2.33 -13.90
C ARG A 151 -16.17 -1.17 -14.69
N ARG A 152 -14.86 -1.25 -14.98
CA ARG A 152 -14.14 -0.30 -15.82
C ARG A 152 -14.73 -0.23 -17.23
N ALA A 153 -15.06 -1.37 -17.84
CA ALA A 153 -15.69 -1.39 -19.17
C ALA A 153 -17.07 -0.71 -19.17
N VAL A 154 -17.89 -0.94 -18.14
CA VAL A 154 -19.19 -0.25 -17.99
C VAL A 154 -19.00 1.25 -17.83
N ILE A 155 -18.07 1.68 -16.96
CA ILE A 155 -17.79 3.11 -16.76
C ILE A 155 -17.24 3.74 -18.03
N ALA A 156 -16.33 3.07 -18.74
CA ALA A 156 -15.78 3.57 -20.00
C ALA A 156 -16.86 3.74 -21.07
N TYR A 157 -17.84 2.82 -21.13
CA TYR A 157 -19.00 2.97 -22.00
C TYR A 157 -19.92 4.10 -21.56
N ASP A 158 -20.32 4.14 -20.28
CA ASP A 158 -21.20 5.19 -19.73
C ASP A 158 -20.58 6.59 -19.86
N TRP A 159 -19.24 6.65 -19.89
CA TRP A 159 -18.48 7.89 -19.99
C TRP A 159 -18.01 8.23 -21.39
N ASP A 160 -18.31 7.40 -22.39
CA ASP A 160 -17.90 7.58 -23.78
C ASP A 160 -16.38 7.74 -23.94
N LEU A 161 -15.63 6.83 -23.32
CA LEU A 161 -14.17 6.84 -23.21
C LEU A 161 -13.47 5.89 -24.20
N ILE A 162 -14.15 5.44 -25.25
CA ILE A 162 -13.62 4.41 -26.15
C ILE A 162 -12.43 4.96 -26.97
N ASP A 163 -12.53 6.19 -27.44
CA ASP A 163 -11.50 6.84 -28.29
C ASP A 163 -10.64 7.86 -27.52
N TRP A 164 -10.81 7.95 -26.21
CA TRP A 164 -10.19 8.97 -25.37
C TRP A 164 -8.65 8.93 -25.35
N GLU A 165 -8.04 7.74 -25.50
CA GLU A 165 -6.58 7.59 -25.49
C GLU A 165 -5.94 8.25 -26.73
N GLU A 166 -6.58 8.16 -27.91
CA GLU A 166 -6.10 8.81 -29.12
C GLU A 166 -6.32 10.34 -29.09
N GLU A 167 -7.40 10.80 -28.46
CA GLU A 167 -7.72 12.22 -28.35
C GLU A 167 -6.79 12.96 -27.35
N GLU A 168 -6.35 12.29 -26.29
CA GLU A 168 -5.61 12.93 -25.20
C GLU A 168 -4.09 12.72 -25.27
N GLU A 169 -3.58 11.82 -26.12
CA GLU A 169 -2.14 11.62 -26.37
C GLU A 169 -1.52 12.79 -27.17
N GLU A 170 -1.47 13.97 -26.56
CA GLU A 170 -0.68 15.08 -27.08
C GLU A 170 0.82 14.84 -26.85
N ILE A 171 1.64 15.27 -27.82
CA ILE A 171 3.10 15.21 -27.70
C ILE A 171 3.52 16.06 -26.50
N ARG A 172 4.28 15.45 -25.57
CA ARG A 172 4.77 16.16 -24.38
C ARG A 172 5.54 17.42 -24.79
N PRO A 173 5.25 18.61 -24.24
CA PRO A 173 5.83 19.88 -24.69
C PRO A 173 7.37 19.92 -24.52
N GLN A 174 7.92 19.21 -23.54
CA GLN A 174 9.37 19.08 -23.34
C GLN A 174 10.06 18.30 -24.47
N PHE A 175 9.36 17.34 -25.06
CA PHE A 175 9.86 16.57 -26.19
C PHE A 175 9.83 17.43 -27.45
N GLU A 176 8.71 18.09 -27.69
CA GLU A 176 8.50 18.98 -28.83
C GLU A 176 9.53 20.13 -28.85
N ALA A 177 9.74 20.80 -27.71
CA ALA A 177 10.74 21.86 -27.61
C ALA A 177 12.18 21.38 -27.95
N LYS A 178 12.54 20.16 -27.54
CA LYS A 178 13.89 19.60 -27.73
C LYS A 178 14.14 19.09 -29.15
N TYR A 179 13.12 18.56 -29.81
CA TYR A 179 13.22 17.97 -31.16
C TYR A 179 12.52 18.77 -32.25
N SER A 180 12.06 19.99 -31.95
CA SER A 180 11.45 20.92 -32.92
C SER A 180 12.27 21.13 -34.19
N LYS A 181 13.59 20.98 -34.14
CA LYS A 181 14.49 21.11 -35.32
C LYS A 181 14.70 19.82 -36.10
N LYS A 182 14.20 18.68 -35.62
CA LYS A 182 14.39 17.35 -36.20
C LYS A 182 13.02 16.73 -36.45
N GLU A 183 12.35 17.15 -37.50
CA GLU A 183 11.03 16.65 -37.88
C GLU A 183 11.16 15.52 -38.91
N ARG A 184 10.28 14.54 -38.83
CA ARG A 184 10.10 13.48 -39.83
C ARG A 184 8.64 13.47 -40.24
N MET A 185 8.39 13.36 -41.54
CA MET A 185 7.03 13.19 -42.06
C MET A 185 6.49 11.82 -41.65
N ASN A 186 5.35 11.80 -40.95
CA ASN A 186 4.68 10.56 -40.61
C ASN A 186 4.04 9.95 -41.89
N PRO A 187 4.34 8.68 -42.23
CA PRO A 187 3.85 8.03 -43.45
C PRO A 187 2.33 7.82 -43.48
N ILE A 188 1.63 7.94 -42.35
CA ILE A 188 0.19 7.68 -42.23
C ILE A 188 -0.59 9.00 -42.13
N SER A 189 -0.13 9.94 -41.30
CA SER A 189 -0.84 11.21 -41.05
C SER A 189 -0.43 12.34 -41.99
N GLY A 190 0.73 12.24 -42.66
CA GLY A 190 1.26 13.29 -43.53
C GLY A 190 1.61 14.60 -42.80
N LYS A 191 1.67 14.57 -41.46
CA LYS A 191 2.07 15.71 -40.62
C LYS A 191 3.55 15.59 -40.25
N PRO A 192 4.30 16.72 -40.17
CA PRO A 192 5.65 16.71 -39.63
C PRO A 192 5.60 16.45 -38.12
N GLU A 193 6.29 15.43 -37.66
CA GLU A 193 6.37 15.07 -36.24
C GLU A 193 7.82 15.08 -35.75
N PRO A 194 8.09 15.54 -34.50
CA PRO A 194 9.43 15.54 -33.94
C PRO A 194 9.99 14.11 -33.83
N TYR A 195 11.19 13.89 -34.35
CA TYR A 195 11.85 12.57 -34.42
C TYR A 195 13.08 12.50 -33.53
N GLN A 196 13.10 11.50 -32.65
CA GLN A 196 14.26 11.16 -31.83
C GLN A 196 15.10 10.07 -32.50
N ALA A 197 16.39 10.36 -32.72
CA ALA A 197 17.34 9.38 -33.25
C ALA A 197 17.58 8.21 -32.28
N PHE A 198 17.81 7.01 -32.84
CA PHE A 198 17.92 5.77 -32.07
C PHE A 198 19.13 5.76 -31.10
N ALA A 199 20.30 6.22 -31.52
CA ALA A 199 21.50 6.29 -30.67
C ALA A 199 21.27 7.16 -29.42
N ASP A 200 20.58 8.27 -29.63
CA ASP A 200 20.17 9.25 -28.63
C ASP A 200 19.14 8.67 -27.65
N LYS A 201 18.21 7.83 -28.13
CA LYS A 201 17.27 7.05 -27.32
C LYS A 201 17.98 6.00 -26.49
N CYS A 202 18.92 5.26 -27.09
CA CYS A 202 19.69 4.21 -26.42
C CYS A 202 20.57 4.78 -25.30
N SER A 203 21.33 5.85 -25.56
CA SER A 203 22.16 6.51 -24.54
C SER A 203 21.32 6.99 -23.34
N ARG A 204 20.18 7.65 -23.58
CA ARG A 204 19.27 8.08 -22.52
C ARG A 204 18.67 6.90 -21.74
N LEU A 205 18.32 5.82 -22.42
CA LEU A 205 17.81 4.61 -21.79
C LEU A 205 18.87 4.01 -20.86
N ILE A 206 20.12 3.91 -21.31
CA ILE A 206 21.24 3.38 -20.50
C ILE A 206 21.47 4.24 -19.26
N VAL A 207 21.48 5.57 -19.38
CA VAL A 207 21.63 6.48 -18.24
C VAL A 207 20.44 6.37 -17.27
N SER A 208 19.22 6.26 -17.78
CA SER A 208 18.04 6.07 -16.92
C SER A 208 18.06 4.70 -16.21
N ALA A 209 18.46 3.65 -16.92
CA ALA A 209 18.54 2.30 -16.38
C ALA A 209 19.65 2.18 -15.33
N SER A 210 20.80 2.84 -15.54
CA SER A 210 21.88 2.87 -14.56
C SER A 210 21.48 3.62 -13.28
N GLY A 211 20.73 4.73 -13.41
CA GLY A 211 20.15 5.45 -12.27
C GLY A 211 19.15 4.60 -11.47
N ILE A 212 18.25 3.89 -12.15
CA ILE A 212 17.29 2.97 -11.50
C ILE A 212 18.04 1.83 -10.79
N PHE A 213 19.01 1.21 -11.47
CA PHE A 213 19.82 0.14 -10.89
C PHE A 213 20.60 0.62 -9.66
N PHE A 214 21.19 1.81 -9.71
CA PHE A 214 21.85 2.42 -8.55
C PHE A 214 20.88 2.60 -7.38
N MET A 215 19.68 3.12 -7.61
CA MET A 215 18.66 3.26 -6.56
C MET A 215 18.25 1.91 -5.96
N ILE A 216 18.10 0.85 -6.79
CA ILE A 216 17.82 -0.50 -6.31
C ILE A 216 18.96 -1.01 -5.41
N CYS A 217 20.22 -0.81 -5.81
CA CYS A 217 21.39 -1.18 -5.01
C CYS A 217 21.43 -0.46 -3.66
N VAL A 218 21.09 0.83 -3.61
CA VAL A 218 21.00 1.62 -2.37
C VAL A 218 19.94 1.03 -1.43
N VAL A 219 18.76 0.67 -1.94
CA VAL A 219 17.70 0.04 -1.14
C VAL A 219 18.14 -1.33 -0.60
N ILE A 220 18.78 -2.16 -1.43
CA ILE A 220 19.31 -3.47 -0.99
C ILE A 220 20.37 -3.29 0.11
N ALA A 221 21.28 -2.32 -0.04
CA ALA A 221 22.29 -2.02 0.96
C ALA A 221 21.67 -1.54 2.28
N ALA A 222 20.61 -0.72 2.22
CA ALA A 222 19.88 -0.28 3.40
C ALA A 222 19.19 -1.45 4.13
N VAL A 223 18.53 -2.35 3.39
CA VAL A 223 17.92 -3.57 3.97
C VAL A 223 18.98 -4.45 4.64
N PHE A 224 20.11 -4.67 3.97
CA PHE A 224 21.22 -5.43 4.54
C PHE A 224 21.78 -4.77 5.80
N GLY A 225 21.94 -3.44 5.80
CA GLY A 225 22.33 -2.66 6.97
C GLY A 225 21.37 -2.81 8.15
N ILE A 226 20.06 -2.85 7.90
CA ILE A 226 19.05 -3.09 8.95
C ILE A 226 19.16 -4.52 9.52
N VAL A 227 19.46 -5.52 8.71
CA VAL A 227 19.69 -6.90 9.19
C VAL A 227 20.89 -6.94 10.12
N ILE A 228 22.03 -6.32 9.73
CA ILE A 228 23.20 -6.22 10.60
C ILE A 228 22.87 -5.48 11.90
N TYR A 229 22.19 -4.33 11.78
CA TYR A 229 21.76 -3.54 12.94
C TYR A 229 20.94 -4.38 13.92
N ARG A 230 19.98 -5.19 13.44
CA ARG A 230 19.18 -6.07 14.28
C ARG A 230 20.02 -7.11 15.01
N VAL A 231 20.93 -7.79 14.31
CA VAL A 231 21.81 -8.80 14.93
C VAL A 231 22.66 -8.17 16.04
N VAL A 232 23.27 -7.02 15.77
CA VAL A 232 24.10 -6.32 16.76
C VAL A 232 23.26 -5.84 17.94
N THR A 233 22.12 -5.19 17.69
CA THR A 233 21.31 -4.58 18.76
C THR A 233 20.56 -5.57 19.63
N VAL A 234 20.19 -6.75 19.14
CA VAL A 234 19.65 -7.82 20.00
C VAL A 234 20.66 -8.21 21.07
N SER A 235 21.93 -8.42 20.68
CA SER A 235 22.98 -8.81 21.63
C SER A 235 23.28 -7.70 22.64
N THR A 236 23.29 -6.43 22.22
CA THR A 236 23.57 -5.31 23.14
C THR A 236 22.41 -5.01 24.08
N PHE A 237 21.16 -5.13 23.65
CA PHE A 237 19.99 -4.97 24.51
C PHE A 237 19.82 -6.13 25.50
N ALA A 238 20.21 -7.35 25.12
CA ALA A 238 20.23 -8.49 26.02
C ALA A 238 21.27 -8.34 27.16
N ALA A 239 22.40 -7.67 26.90
CA ALA A 239 23.42 -7.36 27.90
C ALA A 239 23.13 -6.08 28.72
N PHE A 240 22.02 -5.38 28.44
CA PHE A 240 21.72 -4.08 29.03
C PHE A 240 21.28 -4.19 30.50
N LYS A 241 21.65 -3.20 31.34
CA LYS A 241 21.38 -3.24 32.79
C LYS A 241 19.90 -3.04 33.14
N TRP A 242 19.13 -2.35 32.31
CA TRP A 242 17.72 -2.08 32.56
C TRP A 242 16.87 -3.35 32.34
N ALA A 243 16.25 -3.85 33.40
CA ALA A 243 15.46 -5.09 33.39
C ALA A 243 14.35 -5.13 32.32
N LEU A 244 13.68 -4.00 32.02
CA LEU A 244 12.61 -3.94 31.02
C LEU A 244 13.13 -4.17 29.60
N ILE A 245 14.22 -3.49 29.22
CA ILE A 245 14.85 -3.65 27.90
C ILE A 245 15.46 -5.03 27.77
N ARG A 246 16.04 -5.57 28.85
CA ARG A 246 16.63 -6.91 28.87
C ARG A 246 15.59 -8.01 28.66
N ASN A 247 14.49 -7.96 29.42
CA ASN A 247 13.43 -8.96 29.37
C ASN A 247 12.65 -8.94 28.05
N ASN A 248 12.56 -7.77 27.42
CA ASN A 248 11.85 -7.58 26.15
C ASN A 248 12.81 -7.24 25.00
N SER A 249 14.06 -7.71 25.06
CA SER A 249 15.14 -7.34 24.14
C SER A 249 14.77 -7.55 22.67
N GLN A 250 14.14 -8.69 22.32
CA GLN A 250 13.67 -8.95 20.96
C GLN A 250 12.63 -7.95 20.47
N VAL A 251 11.65 -7.58 21.31
CA VAL A 251 10.60 -6.61 20.97
C VAL A 251 11.19 -5.21 20.85
N ALA A 252 12.08 -4.82 21.76
CA ALA A 252 12.76 -3.53 21.73
C ALA A 252 13.62 -3.37 20.47
N THR A 253 14.43 -4.38 20.11
CA THR A 253 15.22 -4.36 18.87
C THR A 253 14.35 -4.30 17.62
N THR A 254 13.26 -5.07 17.59
CA THR A 254 12.35 -5.06 16.44
C THR A 254 11.70 -3.69 16.29
N GLY A 255 11.26 -3.08 17.40
CA GLY A 255 10.68 -1.74 17.42
C GLY A 255 11.64 -0.66 16.93
N THR A 256 12.86 -0.60 17.48
CA THR A 256 13.86 0.41 17.05
C THR A 256 14.28 0.21 15.59
N ALA A 257 14.44 -1.04 15.15
CA ALA A 257 14.77 -1.34 13.76
C ALA A 257 13.65 -0.92 12.79
N VAL A 258 12.38 -1.10 13.17
CA VAL A 258 11.24 -0.64 12.35
C VAL A 258 11.21 0.88 12.27
N CYS A 259 11.43 1.60 13.37
CA CYS A 259 11.49 3.06 13.37
C CYS A 259 12.64 3.59 12.49
N ILE A 260 13.83 3.02 12.61
CA ILE A 260 14.99 3.42 11.78
C ILE A 260 14.72 3.13 10.31
N ASN A 261 14.19 1.94 9.99
CA ASN A 261 13.82 1.59 8.61
C ASN A 261 12.79 2.57 8.03
N PHE A 262 11.75 2.89 8.80
CA PHE A 262 10.74 3.87 8.40
C PHE A 262 11.35 5.26 8.13
N CYS A 263 12.23 5.75 9.00
CA CYS A 263 12.93 7.02 8.79
C CYS A 263 13.79 6.99 7.51
N ILE A 264 14.52 5.89 7.25
CA ILE A 264 15.33 5.74 6.04
C ILE A 264 14.44 5.76 4.79
N ILE A 265 13.34 5.01 4.77
CA ILE A 265 12.41 4.97 3.64
C ILE A 265 11.82 6.36 3.39
N MET A 266 11.41 7.07 4.44
CA MET A 266 10.89 8.43 4.31
C MET A 266 11.94 9.41 3.79
N LEU A 267 13.20 9.31 4.25
CA LEU A 267 14.31 10.15 3.75
C LEU A 267 14.68 9.85 2.29
N LEU A 268 14.58 8.59 1.86
CA LEU A 268 14.83 8.19 0.45
C LEU A 268 13.70 8.61 -0.49
N ASN A 269 12.49 8.82 0.04
CA ASN A 269 11.31 9.21 -0.74
C ASN A 269 11.14 10.74 -0.86
N VAL A 270 11.88 11.53 -0.07
CA VAL A 270 11.98 12.99 -0.19
C VAL A 270 12.96 13.35 -1.30
#